data_AF-H0SBB8-F1
#
_entry.id   AF-H0SBB8-F1
#
_cell.length_a   1.000
_cell.length_b   1.000
_cell.length_c   1.000
_cell.angle_alpha   90.00
_cell.angle_beta   90.00
_cell.angle_gamma   90.00
#
_symmetry.space_group_name_H-M   'P 1'
#
loop_
_entity.id
_entity.type
_entity.pdbx_description
1 polymer ?
#
loop_
_entity_poly.entity_id
_entity_poly.type
_entity_poly.pdbx_seq_one_letter_code
_entity_poly.pdbx_strand_id
1 'polypeptide(L)'
;MSDRITAPRSARLALAAIALLCLSSPVIASELVMFERPGCGWCARFNAEIAPIYAKTDEGRGLPLRRVDLTQPLPADLAGIDPGAFTPTFVVIDQGLEIGRIRGYPGDAFFFGLLGRIMNATSGASARS
;
A
#
# COMPACT_ATOMS: atom_id res chain seq x y z
N MET A 1 16.00 23.83 -50.06
CA MET A 1 15.84 24.90 -49.07
C MET A 1 15.42 24.23 -47.76
N SER A 2 16.33 24.01 -46.82
CA SER A 2 16.03 23.35 -45.55
C SER A 2 16.58 24.22 -44.43
N ASP A 3 15.77 25.19 -44.02
CA ASP A 3 16.09 26.09 -42.93
C ASP A 3 16.08 25.29 -41.63
N ARG A 4 17.28 25.02 -41.09
CA ARG A 4 17.43 24.54 -39.72
C ARG A 4 17.10 25.69 -38.79
N ILE A 5 15.83 25.78 -38.38
CA ILE A 5 15.39 26.65 -37.30
C ILE A 5 16.14 26.23 -36.03
N THR A 6 17.17 26.98 -35.69
CA THR A 6 17.98 26.75 -34.49
C THR A 6 17.25 27.40 -33.32
N ALA A 7 16.47 26.61 -32.58
CA ALA A 7 15.74 27.11 -31.41
C ALA A 7 16.70 27.72 -30.37
N PRO A 8 16.39 28.92 -29.83
CA PRO A 8 17.26 29.64 -28.91
C PRO A 8 17.49 28.85 -27.61
N ARG A 9 18.66 29.02 -26.99
CA ARG A 9 19.06 28.31 -25.75
C ARG A 9 18.00 28.42 -24.63
N SER A 10 17.32 29.56 -24.54
CA SER A 10 16.20 29.80 -23.62
C SER A 10 14.97 28.94 -23.90
N ALA A 11 14.62 28.70 -25.17
CA ALA A 11 13.54 27.80 -25.56
C ALA A 11 13.88 26.33 -25.26
N ARG A 12 15.15 25.95 -25.36
CA ARG A 12 15.62 24.59 -25.00
C ARG A 12 15.56 24.34 -23.48
N LEU A 13 15.91 25.33 -22.67
CA LEU A 13 15.79 25.29 -21.22
C LEU A 13 14.32 25.23 -20.77
N ALA A 14 13.44 25.99 -21.41
CA ALA A 14 12.01 25.96 -21.12
C ALA A 14 11.37 24.60 -21.48
N LEU A 15 11.72 24.01 -22.64
CA LEU A 15 11.24 22.67 -23.02
C LEU A 15 11.75 21.58 -22.07
N ALA A 16 12.99 21.66 -21.61
CA ALA A 16 13.56 20.69 -20.67
C ALA A 16 12.85 20.75 -19.30
N ALA A 17 12.52 21.95 -18.82
CA ALA A 17 11.78 22.13 -17.56
C ALA A 17 10.33 21.61 -17.64
N ILE A 18 9.65 21.84 -18.77
CA ILE A 18 8.29 21.32 -19.00
C ILE A 18 8.30 19.78 -19.12
N ALA A 19 9.29 19.21 -19.80
CA ALA A 19 9.43 17.76 -19.88
C ALA A 19 9.66 17.11 -18.50
N LEU A 20 10.44 17.75 -17.62
CA LEU A 20 10.71 17.26 -16.27
C LEU A 20 9.46 17.24 -15.37
N LEU A 21 8.54 18.19 -15.57
CA LEU A 21 7.26 18.27 -14.84
C LEU A 21 6.25 17.18 -15.25
N CYS A 22 6.40 16.58 -16.43
CA CYS A 22 5.49 15.52 -16.90
C CYS A 22 5.89 14.11 -16.44
N LEU A 23 7.03 13.92 -15.76
CA LEU A 23 7.52 12.61 -15.31
C LEU A 23 7.14 12.27 -13.86
N SER A 24 6.50 13.19 -13.12
CA SER A 24 6.10 12.96 -11.74
C SER A 24 4.75 12.24 -11.68
N SER A 25 4.77 10.91 -11.83
CA SER A 25 3.62 10.07 -11.48
C SER A 25 3.49 9.98 -9.96
N PRO A 26 2.28 10.15 -9.39
CA PRO A 26 2.08 9.91 -7.98
C PRO A 26 2.33 8.42 -7.69
N VAL A 27 3.25 8.12 -6.78
CA VAL A 27 3.44 6.76 -6.29
C VAL A 27 2.44 6.53 -5.16
N ILE A 28 1.53 5.57 -5.32
CA ILE A 28 0.65 5.13 -4.24
C ILE A 28 1.48 4.18 -3.38
N ALA A 29 1.65 4.49 -2.10
CA ALA A 29 2.41 3.65 -1.20
C ALA A 29 1.68 2.32 -0.94
N SER A 30 2.42 1.21 -0.91
CA SER A 30 1.87 -0.07 -0.48
C SER A 30 1.57 -0.03 1.03
N GLU A 31 0.46 -0.59 1.47
CA GLU A 31 0.03 -0.54 2.86
C GLU A 31 -0.60 -1.85 3.34
N LEU A 32 -0.62 -2.05 4.65
CA LEU A 32 -1.40 -3.10 5.31
C LEU A 32 -2.65 -2.49 5.93
N VAL A 33 -3.80 -2.72 5.33
CA VAL A 33 -5.09 -2.26 5.86
C VAL A 33 -5.69 -3.31 6.79
N MET A 34 -5.82 -2.98 8.06
CA MET A 34 -6.56 -3.75 9.05
C MET A 34 -8.01 -3.26 9.12
N PHE A 35 -8.94 -4.08 8.69
CA PHE A 35 -10.37 -3.87 8.89
C PHE A 35 -10.82 -4.42 10.24
N GLU A 36 -11.47 -3.58 11.05
CA GLU A 36 -11.90 -3.89 12.41
C GLU A 36 -13.32 -3.40 12.72
N ARG A 37 -13.88 -3.89 13.83
CA ARG A 37 -15.18 -3.47 14.38
C ARG A 37 -15.08 -3.37 15.91
N PRO A 38 -15.90 -2.53 16.56
CA PRO A 38 -16.06 -2.54 18.01
C PRO A 38 -16.41 -3.94 18.54
N GLY A 39 -15.86 -4.30 19.71
CA GLY A 39 -16.09 -5.61 20.33
C GLY A 39 -15.26 -6.77 19.78
N CYS A 40 -14.41 -6.53 18.77
CA CYS A 40 -13.52 -7.54 18.21
C CYS A 40 -12.34 -7.86 19.16
N GLY A 41 -12.44 -8.96 19.92
CA GLY A 41 -11.38 -9.40 20.84
C GLY A 41 -10.05 -9.71 20.14
N TRP A 42 -10.09 -10.27 18.94
CA TRP A 42 -8.89 -10.56 18.14
C TRP A 42 -8.20 -9.31 17.60
N CYS A 43 -8.98 -8.26 17.31
CA CYS A 43 -8.45 -6.95 16.92
C CYS A 43 -7.72 -6.31 18.10
N ALA A 44 -8.34 -6.35 19.29
CA ALA A 44 -7.72 -5.87 20.52
C ALA A 44 -6.41 -6.62 20.83
N ARG A 45 -6.39 -7.95 20.63
CA ARG A 45 -5.18 -8.75 20.80
C ARG A 45 -4.06 -8.34 19.84
N PHE A 46 -4.34 -8.19 18.55
CA PHE A 46 -3.35 -7.68 17.59
C PHE A 46 -2.86 -6.27 17.96
N ASN A 47 -3.77 -5.39 18.38
CA ASN A 47 -3.45 -4.02 18.80
C ASN A 47 -2.58 -3.97 20.07
N ALA A 48 -2.67 -4.96 20.95
CA ALA A 48 -1.83 -5.05 22.13
C ALA A 48 -0.45 -5.65 21.82
N GLU A 49 -0.40 -6.69 21.00
CA GLU A 49 0.82 -7.48 20.76
C GLU A 49 1.70 -6.90 19.64
N ILE A 50 1.11 -6.54 18.49
CA ILE A 50 1.85 -6.27 17.26
C ILE A 50 1.87 -4.79 16.92
N ALA A 51 0.72 -4.12 16.98
CA ALA A 51 0.59 -2.73 16.58
C ALA A 51 1.64 -1.76 17.16
N PRO A 52 2.04 -1.85 18.45
CA PRO A 52 3.01 -0.91 19.04
C PRO A 52 4.42 -1.08 18.48
N ILE A 53 4.75 -2.26 17.95
CA ILE A 53 6.07 -2.58 17.41
C ILE A 53 6.09 -2.62 15.88
N TYR A 54 4.94 -2.73 15.23
CA TYR A 54 4.84 -3.06 13.80
C TYR A 54 5.64 -2.10 12.91
N ALA A 55 5.53 -0.79 13.13
CA ALA A 55 6.29 0.20 12.33
C ALA A 55 7.82 0.08 12.44
N LYS A 56 8.33 -0.68 13.42
CA LYS A 56 9.76 -0.94 13.60
C LYS A 56 10.21 -2.23 12.90
N THR A 57 9.30 -3.10 12.49
CA THR A 57 9.64 -4.33 11.76
C THR A 57 9.92 -4.03 10.28
N ASP A 58 10.53 -4.97 9.59
CA ASP A 58 10.84 -4.82 8.16
C ASP A 58 9.54 -4.78 7.34
N GLU A 59 8.57 -5.61 7.71
CA GLU A 59 7.24 -5.63 7.11
C GLU A 59 6.51 -4.31 7.34
N GLY A 60 6.51 -3.75 8.55
CA GLY A 60 5.81 -2.50 8.82
C GLY A 60 6.46 -1.27 8.21
N ARG A 61 7.76 -1.32 7.90
CA ARG A 61 8.43 -0.28 7.09
C ARG A 61 8.04 -0.36 5.61
N GLY A 62 7.85 -1.57 5.08
CA GLY A 62 7.43 -1.79 3.69
C GLY A 62 5.92 -1.67 3.47
N LEU A 63 5.12 -1.98 4.49
CA LEU A 63 3.66 -1.99 4.47
C LEU A 63 3.13 -1.28 5.73
N PRO A 64 3.12 0.06 5.77
CA PRO A 64 2.57 0.82 6.89
C PRO A 64 1.15 0.36 7.25
N LEU A 65 0.88 0.23 8.55
CA LEU A 65 -0.42 -0.23 9.04
C LEU A 65 -1.44 0.90 9.04
N ARG A 66 -2.53 0.71 8.32
CA ARG A 66 -3.73 1.55 8.34
C ARG A 66 -4.89 0.80 8.97
N ARG A 67 -5.64 1.46 9.85
CA ARG A 67 -6.86 0.89 10.46
C ARG A 67 -8.10 1.47 9.83
N VAL A 68 -9.10 0.63 9.60
CA VAL A 68 -10.41 1.02 9.08
C VAL A 68 -11.50 0.39 9.93
N ASP A 69 -12.31 1.23 10.56
CA ASP A 69 -13.50 0.82 11.30
C ASP A 69 -14.67 0.58 10.34
N LEU A 70 -15.13 -0.67 10.26
CA LEU A 70 -16.23 -1.10 9.38
C LEU A 70 -17.61 -0.64 9.85
N THR A 71 -17.72 0.09 10.96
CA THR A 71 -18.96 0.79 11.34
C THR A 71 -19.16 2.10 10.60
N GLN A 72 -18.12 2.60 9.94
CA GLN A 72 -18.14 3.82 9.13
C GLN A 72 -18.16 3.48 7.63
N PRO A 73 -18.56 4.42 6.76
CA PRO A 73 -18.36 4.28 5.32
C PRO A 73 -16.89 4.01 5.00
N LEU A 74 -16.65 3.12 4.03
CA LEU A 74 -15.29 2.86 3.58
C LEU A 74 -14.67 4.14 2.97
N PRO A 75 -13.39 4.43 3.26
CA PRO A 75 -12.65 5.48 2.57
C PRO A 75 -12.74 5.32 1.04
N ALA A 76 -12.81 6.44 0.31
CA ALA A 76 -13.02 6.43 -1.14
C ALA A 76 -11.93 5.65 -1.90
N ASP A 77 -10.69 5.70 -1.41
CA ASP A 77 -9.53 4.98 -1.94
C ASP A 77 -9.58 3.47 -1.68
N LEU A 78 -10.51 3.00 -0.84
CA LEU A 78 -10.76 1.59 -0.53
C LEU A 78 -12.11 1.11 -1.05
N ALA A 79 -12.84 1.89 -1.84
CA ALA A 79 -14.20 1.57 -2.30
C ALA A 79 -14.29 0.26 -3.12
N GLY A 80 -13.19 -0.15 -3.76
CA GLY A 80 -13.10 -1.42 -4.51
C GLY A 80 -12.63 -2.62 -3.68
N ILE A 81 -12.34 -2.43 -2.39
CA ILE A 81 -11.81 -3.48 -1.52
C ILE A 81 -12.94 -4.08 -0.70
N ASP A 82 -13.15 -5.40 -0.82
CA ASP A 82 -14.10 -6.13 0.03
C ASP A 82 -13.43 -6.46 1.39
N PRO A 83 -13.88 -5.83 2.50
CA PRO A 83 -13.33 -6.09 3.82
C PRO A 83 -13.65 -7.51 4.32
N GLY A 84 -14.66 -8.17 3.74
CA GLY A 84 -15.12 -9.49 4.15
C GLY A 84 -15.92 -9.50 5.46
N ALA A 85 -16.29 -10.70 5.89
CA ALA A 85 -17.19 -10.91 7.04
C ALA A 85 -16.48 -10.99 8.40
N PHE A 86 -15.16 -11.15 8.43
CA PHE A 86 -14.39 -11.43 9.65
C PHE A 86 -13.50 -10.26 10.04
N THR A 87 -13.33 -10.05 11.35
CA THR A 87 -12.41 -9.07 11.92
C THR A 87 -11.47 -9.74 12.94
N PRO A 88 -10.17 -9.39 12.96
CA PRO A 88 -9.51 -8.50 12.00
C PRO A 88 -9.34 -9.20 10.65
N THR A 89 -9.45 -8.44 9.56
CA THR A 89 -8.95 -8.85 8.25
C THR A 89 -7.87 -7.87 7.84
N PHE A 90 -6.71 -8.38 7.47
CA PHE A 90 -5.58 -7.58 7.01
C PHE A 90 -5.45 -7.73 5.50
N VAL A 91 -5.51 -6.63 4.77
CA VAL A 91 -5.41 -6.60 3.31
C VAL A 91 -4.15 -5.84 2.94
N VAL A 92 -3.27 -6.46 2.17
CA VAL A 92 -2.11 -5.80 1.59
C VAL A 92 -2.56 -5.13 0.31
N ILE A 93 -2.39 -3.82 0.24
CA ILE A 93 -2.75 -3.00 -0.90
C ILE A 93 -1.48 -2.48 -1.55
N ASP A 94 -1.39 -2.60 -2.87
CA ASP A 94 -0.34 -1.99 -3.68
C ASP A 94 -0.96 -1.35 -4.93
N GLN A 95 -0.58 -0.11 -5.22
CA GLN A 95 -1.17 0.71 -6.30
C GLN A 95 -2.72 0.75 -6.25
N GLY A 96 -3.30 0.76 -5.05
CA GLY A 96 -4.75 0.75 -4.84
C GLY A 96 -5.44 -0.59 -5.10
N LEU A 97 -4.68 -1.65 -5.38
CA LEU A 97 -5.19 -3.00 -5.62
C LEU A 97 -4.84 -3.92 -4.46
N GLU A 98 -5.77 -4.80 -4.10
CA GLU A 98 -5.48 -5.89 -3.18
C GLU A 98 -4.53 -6.92 -3.83
N ILE A 99 -3.38 -7.16 -3.19
CA ILE A 99 -2.38 -8.15 -3.62
C ILE A 99 -2.32 -9.37 -2.70
N GLY A 100 -3.00 -9.32 -1.55
CA GLY A 100 -3.13 -10.45 -0.65
C GLY A 100 -3.88 -10.10 0.64
N ARG A 101 -4.33 -11.10 1.39
CA ARG A 101 -5.00 -10.89 2.66
C ARG A 101 -4.73 -11.98 3.71
N ILE A 102 -4.93 -11.61 4.96
CA ILE A 102 -4.87 -12.47 6.14
C ILE A 102 -6.20 -12.32 6.89
N ARG A 103 -6.87 -13.43 7.19
CA ARG A 103 -8.15 -13.44 7.92
C ARG A 103 -7.91 -13.91 9.35
N GLY A 104 -8.27 -13.07 10.32
CA GLY A 104 -8.10 -13.33 11.74
C GLY A 104 -6.66 -13.12 12.23
N TYR A 105 -6.49 -13.26 13.54
CA TYR A 105 -5.20 -13.12 14.22
C TYR A 105 -5.03 -14.21 15.29
N PRO A 106 -4.56 -15.41 14.95
CA PRO A 106 -4.33 -16.47 15.94
C PRO A 106 -3.07 -16.24 16.78
N GLY A 107 -2.11 -15.45 16.27
CA GLY A 107 -0.86 -15.09 16.93
C GLY A 107 0.17 -14.49 15.95
N ASP A 108 1.26 -13.99 16.52
CA ASP A 108 2.35 -13.28 15.84
C ASP A 108 3.05 -14.11 14.75
N ALA A 109 3.46 -15.35 15.07
CA ALA A 109 4.17 -16.21 14.13
C ALA A 109 3.34 -16.52 12.88
N PHE A 110 2.03 -16.69 13.05
CA PHE A 110 1.11 -16.90 11.93
C PHE A 110 0.95 -15.63 11.10
N PHE A 111 0.78 -14.48 11.76
CA PHE A 111 0.63 -13.19 11.11
C PHE A 111 1.85 -12.85 10.24
N PHE A 112 3.05 -12.83 10.82
CA PHE A 112 4.28 -12.50 10.09
C PHE A 112 4.61 -13.56 9.03
N GLY A 113 4.36 -14.85 9.32
CA GLY A 113 4.58 -15.92 8.35
C GLY A 113 3.71 -15.79 7.09
N LEU A 114 2.45 -15.38 7.22
CA LEU A 114 1.60 -15.12 6.05
C LEU A 114 1.93 -13.79 5.37
N LEU A 115 2.22 -12.74 6.13
CA LEU A 115 2.56 -11.43 5.58
C LEU A 115 3.83 -11.52 4.71
N GLY A 116 4.86 -12.20 5.21
CA GLY A 116 6.09 -12.45 4.45
C GLY A 116 5.86 -13.24 3.15
N ARG A 117 4.91 -14.19 3.13
CA ARG A 117 4.55 -14.90 1.88
C ARG A 117 3.93 -13.97 0.85
N ILE A 118 3.05 -13.06 1.26
CA ILE A 118 2.43 -12.07 0.36
C ILE A 118 3.51 -11.16 -0.21
N MET A 119 4.40 -10.62 0.63
CA MET A 119 5.50 -9.75 0.20
C MET A 119 6.49 -10.43 -0.76
N ASN A 120 6.78 -11.71 -0.54
CA ASN A 120 7.68 -12.48 -1.42
C ASN A 120 7.03 -12.79 -2.78
N ALA A 121 5.73 -13.06 -2.79
CA ALA A 121 5.00 -13.32 -4.04
C ALA A 121 4.97 -12.09 -4.96
N THR A 122 4.83 -10.89 -4.39
CA THR A 122 4.78 -9.63 -5.15
C THR A 122 6.15 -9.15 -5.63
N SER A 123 7.20 -9.35 -4.83
CA SER A 123 8.58 -9.09 -5.25
C SER A 123 8.94 -9.87 -6.52
N GLY A 124 8.47 -11.11 -6.62
CA GLY A 124 8.64 -11.95 -7.82
C GLY A 124 7.75 -11.54 -9.01
N ALA A 125 6.69 -10.76 -8.81
CA ALA A 125 5.83 -10.25 -9.90
C ALA A 125 6.37 -8.92 -10.46
N SER A 126 6.85 -8.03 -9.58
CA SER A 126 7.48 -6.76 -9.96
C SER A 126 8.78 -6.97 -10.77
N ALA A 127 9.59 -7.98 -10.44
CA ALA A 127 10.82 -8.30 -11.19
C ALA A 127 10.59 -8.90 -12.59
N ARG A 128 9.33 -9.21 -12.96
CA ARG A 128 8.95 -9.78 -14.26
C ARG A 128 8.20 -8.80 -15.17
N SER A 129 7.98 -7.58 -14.71
CA SER A 129 7.29 -6.52 -15.46
C SER A 129 8.27 -5.49 -16.02
#